data_AF-A0A914CE11-F1
#
_entry.id   AF-A0A914CE11-F1
#
_cell.length_a   1.000
_cell.length_b   1.000
_cell.length_c   1.000
_cell.angle_alpha   90.00
_cell.angle_beta   90.00
_cell.angle_gamma   90.00
#
_symmetry.space_group_name_H-M   'P 1'
#
loop_
_entity.id
_entity.type
_entity.pdbx_description
1 polymer ?
#
loop_
_entity_poly.entity_id
_entity_poly.type
_entity_poly.pdbx_seq_one_letter_code
_entity_poly.pdbx_strand_id
1 'polypeptide(L)'
;MRHAICMFGVEDLDRLPHFPEIFMNKILPEFDFGALTCWYEKLFNRTYLEEPTSENLDKNYYLSLPYVRYHHEKIKNNGTVDLEKFDCKHGVHLSR
;
A
#
# COMPACT_ATOMS: atom_id res chain seq x y z
N MET A 1 15.00 13.48 0.91
CA MET A 1 15.18 12.35 1.85
C MET A 1 15.26 12.89 3.27
N ARG A 2 14.49 12.35 4.24
CA ARG A 2 14.54 12.74 5.66
C ARG A 2 14.61 11.48 6.53
N HIS A 3 15.65 11.34 7.35
CA HIS A 3 15.94 10.14 8.14
C HIS A 3 16.03 8.86 7.29
N ALA A 4 16.73 8.91 6.16
CA ALA A 4 16.83 7.80 5.21
C ALA A 4 15.50 7.31 4.59
N ILE A 5 14.41 8.07 4.73
CA ILE A 5 13.11 7.80 4.11
C ILE A 5 12.87 8.82 2.99
N CYS A 6 12.35 8.33 1.85
CA CYS A 6 11.96 9.18 0.73
C CYS A 6 10.75 10.04 1.11
N MET A 7 10.78 11.29 0.66
CA MET A 7 9.63 12.19 0.75
C MET A 7 9.11 12.35 -0.66
N PHE A 8 7.82 12.12 -0.86
CA PHE A 8 7.20 12.19 -2.17
C PHE A 8 6.97 13.64 -2.56
N GLY A 9 7.42 14.00 -3.76
CA GLY A 9 7.16 15.26 -4.42
C GLY A 9 6.10 15.12 -5.52
N VAL A 10 5.77 16.23 -6.19
CA VAL A 10 4.82 16.24 -7.31
C VAL A 10 5.27 15.32 -8.46
N GLU A 11 6.58 15.19 -8.64
CA GLU A 11 7.22 14.35 -9.65
C GLU A 11 6.98 12.85 -9.45
N ASP A 12 6.70 12.43 -8.22
CA ASP A 12 6.46 11.02 -7.90
C ASP A 12 5.00 10.61 -8.13
N LEU A 13 4.07 11.57 -8.21
CA LEU A 13 2.62 11.31 -8.20
C LEU A 13 2.12 10.49 -9.39
N ASP A 14 2.82 10.53 -10.52
CA ASP A 14 2.50 9.74 -11.72
C ASP A 14 2.81 8.25 -11.54
N ARG A 15 3.76 7.92 -10.65
CA ARG A 15 4.14 6.54 -10.36
C ARG A 15 3.19 5.90 -9.35
N LEU A 16 2.56 6.70 -8.49
CA LEU A 16 1.71 6.21 -7.40
C LEU A 16 0.58 5.26 -7.81
N PRO A 17 -0.16 5.50 -8.91
CA PRO A 17 -1.23 4.59 -9.34
C PRO A 17 -0.75 3.19 -9.72
N HIS A 18 0.55 3.02 -10.01
CA HIS A 18 1.13 1.74 -10.41
C HIS A 18 1.57 0.88 -9.22
N PHE A 19 1.60 1.46 -8.01
CA PHE A 19 1.92 0.74 -6.79
C PHE A 19 0.68 0.01 -6.29
N PRO A 20 0.78 -1.28 -5.94
CA PRO A 20 -0.35 -2.02 -5.39
C PRO A 20 -0.75 -1.52 -4.00
N GLU A 21 0.13 -0.80 -3.28
CA GLU A 21 -0.09 -0.29 -1.93
C GLU A 21 -1.18 0.79 -1.83
N ILE A 22 -2.04 0.67 -0.81
CA ILE A 22 -3.11 1.63 -0.50
C ILE A 22 -2.66 2.84 0.32
N PHE A 23 -1.48 2.79 0.93
CA PHE A 23 -0.94 3.86 1.77
C PHE A 23 0.48 4.22 1.34
N MET A 24 0.79 5.51 1.46
CA MET A 24 2.08 6.08 1.12
C MET A 24 2.65 6.87 2.30
N ASN A 25 3.97 6.83 2.46
CA ASN A 25 4.71 7.52 3.53
C ASN A 25 6.10 7.92 2.99
N LYS A 26 6.52 9.20 2.91
CA LYS A 26 6.00 10.43 3.53
C LYS A 26 5.68 11.52 2.50
N ILE A 27 4.57 12.24 2.67
CA ILE A 27 4.36 13.57 2.07
C ILE A 27 4.46 14.60 3.20
N LEU A 28 5.21 15.67 2.99
CA LEU A 28 5.36 16.76 3.96
C LEU A 28 5.10 18.11 3.27
N PRO A 29 4.21 18.96 3.82
CA PRO A 29 3.95 20.31 3.31
C PRO A 29 5.21 21.16 3.16
N GLU A 30 6.16 21.02 4.08
CA GLU A 30 7.40 21.81 4.10
C GLU A 30 8.40 21.36 3.03
N PHE A 31 8.22 20.15 2.50
CA PHE A 31 9.03 19.62 1.40
C PHE A 31 8.42 19.99 0.05
N ASP A 32 7.16 19.65 -0.15
CA ASP A 32 6.41 19.97 -1.36
C ASP A 32 4.91 20.05 -1.05
N PHE A 33 4.40 21.27 -0.94
CA PHE A 33 2.98 21.51 -0.73
C PHE A 33 2.15 21.14 -1.97
N GLY A 34 2.71 21.29 -3.18
CA GLY A 34 2.05 20.92 -4.43
C GLY A 34 1.79 19.42 -4.50
N ALA A 35 2.76 18.60 -4.06
CA ALA A 35 2.57 17.15 -3.94
C ALA A 35 1.35 16.79 -3.08
N LEU A 36 1.19 17.47 -1.94
CA LEU A 36 0.05 17.26 -1.04
C LEU A 36 -1.27 17.68 -1.68
N THR A 37 -1.33 18.89 -2.25
CA THR A 37 -2.56 19.42 -2.86
C THR A 37 -3.00 18.60 -4.07
N CYS A 38 -2.08 18.30 -5.00
CA CYS A 38 -2.40 17.48 -6.17
C CYS A 38 -2.83 16.07 -5.79
N TRP A 39 -2.20 15.46 -4.78
CA TRP A 39 -2.64 14.14 -4.30
C TRP A 39 -4.03 14.20 -3.66
N TYR A 40 -4.34 15.26 -2.91
CA TYR A 40 -5.67 15.47 -2.34
C TYR A 40 -6.75 15.63 -3.42
N GLU A 41 -6.48 16.42 -4.45
CA GLU A 41 -7.39 16.57 -5.60
C GLU A 41 -7.63 15.25 -6.33
N LYS A 42 -6.56 14.45 -6.55
CA LYS A 42 -6.67 13.13 -7.19
C LYS A 42 -7.54 12.17 -6.37
N LEU A 43 -7.38 12.16 -5.04
CA LEU A 43 -8.23 11.37 -4.15
C LEU A 43 -9.68 11.86 -4.17
N PHE A 44 -9.90 13.17 -4.18
CA PHE A 44 -11.24 13.76 -4.26
C PHE A 44 -11.95 13.34 -5.55
N ASN A 45 -11.29 13.49 -6.70
CA ASN A 45 -11.85 13.09 -8.00
C ASN A 45 -12.23 11.61 -8.02
N ARG A 46 -11.30 10.74 -7.58
CA ARG A 46 -11.55 9.29 -7.48
C ARG A 46 -12.70 8.93 -6.54
N THR A 47 -12.92 9.70 -5.48
CA THR A 47 -13.93 9.41 -4.46
C THR A 47 -15.33 9.90 -4.85
N TYR A 48 -15.40 11.08 -5.48
CA TYR A 48 -16.66 11.80 -5.65
C TYR A 48 -17.09 12.01 -7.11
N LEU A 49 -16.15 11.98 -8.06
CA LEU A 49 -16.41 12.32 -9.46
C LEU A 49 -16.29 11.10 -10.41
N GLU A 50 -15.53 10.08 -10.02
CA GLU A 50 -15.32 8.86 -10.80
C GLU A 50 -16.27 7.75 -10.35
N GLU A 51 -16.73 6.93 -11.31
CA GLU A 51 -17.51 5.73 -11.00
C GLU A 51 -16.66 4.70 -10.24
N PRO A 52 -17.14 4.12 -9.13
CA PRO A 52 -16.37 3.16 -8.35
C PRO A 52 -16.03 1.91 -9.18
N THR A 53 -14.80 1.81 -9.68
CA THR A 53 -14.33 0.57 -10.31
C THR A 53 -13.76 -0.36 -9.25
N SER A 54 -14.35 -1.55 -9.13
CA SER A 54 -13.79 -2.63 -8.28
C SER A 54 -12.45 -3.18 -8.78
N GLU A 55 -12.03 -2.75 -9.97
CA GLU A 55 -10.86 -3.25 -10.70
C GLU A 55 -9.52 -2.71 -10.15
N ASN A 56 -9.54 -1.68 -9.30
CA ASN A 56 -8.33 -1.01 -8.83
C ASN A 56 -7.68 -1.63 -7.58
N LEU A 57 -8.28 -2.67 -6.99
CA LEU A 57 -7.74 -3.33 -5.80
C LEU A 57 -7.52 -4.83 -6.07
N ASP A 58 -6.27 -5.22 -6.30
CA ASP A 58 -5.90 -6.63 -6.44
C ASP A 58 -6.05 -7.36 -5.09
N LYS A 59 -7.22 -7.95 -4.87
CA LYS A 59 -7.50 -8.72 -3.65
C LYS A 59 -6.52 -9.87 -3.45
N ASN A 60 -6.04 -10.50 -4.53
CA ASN A 60 -5.12 -11.63 -4.42
C ASN A 60 -3.77 -11.17 -3.89
N TYR A 61 -3.28 -10.02 -4.34
CA TYR A 61 -2.10 -9.38 -3.76
C TYR A 61 -2.24 -9.23 -2.24
N TYR A 62 -3.31 -8.59 -1.78
CA TYR A 62 -3.53 -8.35 -0.35
C TYR A 62 -3.73 -9.64 0.47
N LEU A 63 -4.48 -10.61 -0.04
CA LEU A 63 -4.71 -11.89 0.63
C LEU A 63 -3.43 -12.74 0.70
N SER A 64 -2.50 -12.54 -0.24
CA SER A 64 -1.22 -13.26 -0.25
C SER A 64 -0.20 -12.72 0.77
N LEU A 65 -0.41 -11.51 1.31
CA LEU A 65 0.55 -10.86 2.19
C LEU A 65 0.81 -11.71 3.45
N PRO A 66 2.09 -11.87 3.87
CA PRO A 66 2.45 -12.76 4.98
C PRO A 66 1.69 -12.47 6.28
N TYR A 67 1.51 -11.19 6.63
CA TYR A 67 0.81 -10.82 7.86
C TYR A 67 -0.70 -11.13 7.81
N VAL A 68 -1.32 -11.08 6.63
CA VAL A 68 -2.73 -11.47 6.44
C VAL A 68 -2.88 -12.97 6.57
N ARG A 69 -2.02 -13.73 5.87
CA ARG A 69 -1.98 -15.19 5.96
C ARG A 69 -1.74 -15.67 7.39
N TYR A 70 -0.77 -15.08 8.08
CA TYR A 70 -0.48 -15.37 9.48
C TYR A 70 -1.71 -15.19 10.36
N HIS A 71 -2.43 -14.08 10.20
CA HIS A 71 -3.63 -13.80 10.98
C HIS A 71 -4.77 -14.80 10.68
N HIS A 72 -4.98 -15.16 9.42
CA HIS A 72 -5.94 -16.19 9.03
C HIS A 72 -5.62 -17.56 9.63
N GLU A 73 -4.36 -17.99 9.57
CA GLU A 73 -3.93 -19.26 10.18
C GLU A 73 -4.09 -19.24 11.70
N LYS A 74 -3.75 -18.12 12.34
CA LYS A 74 -3.93 -17.93 13.78
C LYS A 74 -5.39 -18.10 14.20
N ILE A 75 -6.33 -17.49 13.48
CA ILE A 75 -7.76 -17.63 13.75
C ILE A 75 -8.19 -19.09 13.57
N LYS A 76 -7.79 -19.71 12.46
CA LYS A 76 -8.14 -21.11 12.14
C LYS A 76 -7.66 -22.09 13.22
N ASN A 77 -6.51 -21.82 13.80
CA ASN A 77 -5.85 -22.68 14.79
C ASN A 77 -6.07 -22.19 16.24
N ASN A 78 -7.19 -21.50 16.49
CA ASN A 78 -7.61 -21.06 17.82
C ASN A 78 -6.55 -20.27 18.60
N GLY A 79 -5.81 -19.39 17.91
CA GLY A 79 -4.81 -18.49 18.47
C GLY A 79 -3.36 -18.90 18.27
N THR A 80 -3.08 -20.06 17.67
CA THR A 80 -1.70 -20.59 17.51
C THR A 80 -1.26 -20.63 16.04
N VAL A 81 0.03 -20.43 15.78
CA VAL A 81 0.63 -20.59 14.44
C VAL A 81 1.97 -21.30 14.60
N ASP A 82 2.20 -22.32 13.78
CA ASP A 82 3.49 -23.01 13.71
C ASP A 82 4.48 -22.15 12.90
N LEU A 83 5.36 -21.46 13.62
CA LEU A 83 6.35 -20.56 13.01
C LEU A 83 7.42 -21.28 12.20
N GLU A 84 7.65 -22.58 12.44
CA GLU A 84 8.62 -23.35 11.66
C GLU A 84 8.06 -23.75 10.29
N LYS A 85 6.73 -23.91 10.21
CA LYS A 85 6.03 -24.24 8.95
C LYS A 85 5.54 -23.01 8.19
N PHE A 86 5.42 -21.85 8.84
CA PHE A 86 4.89 -20.66 8.21
C PHE A 86 5.89 -20.01 7.25
N ASP A 87 5.54 -19.95 5.96
CA ASP A 87 6.37 -19.31 4.94
C ASP A 87 6.12 -17.80 4.84
N CYS A 88 7.10 -17.02 5.31
CA CYS A 88 7.14 -15.55 5.23
C CYS A 88 7.59 -15.00 3.86
N LYS A 89 8.09 -15.84 2.94
CA LYS A 89 8.65 -15.38 1.64
C LYS A 89 7.60 -15.28 0.53
N HIS A 90 6.46 -15.93 0.70
CA HIS A 90 5.35 -15.87 -0.26
C HIS A 90 4.76 -14.46 -0.34
N GLY A 91 4.60 -13.91 -1.55
CA GLY A 91 4.01 -12.59 -1.80
C GLY A 91 4.99 -11.42 -1.82
N VAL A 92 6.28 -11.64 -1.57
CA VAL A 92 7.32 -10.60 -1.66
C VAL A 92 7.99 -10.67 -3.05
N HIS A 93 7.24 -10.41 -4.12
CA HIS A 93 7.86 -9.93 -5.36
C HIS A 93 8.16 -8.44 -5.19
N LEU A 94 9.19 -8.14 -4.39
CA LEU A 94 9.88 -6.85 -4.48
C LEU A 94 10.69 -6.89 -5.77
N SER A 95 10.02 -6.61 -6.89
CA SER A 95 10.67 -6.15 -8.11
C SER A 95 11.42 -4.87 -7.72
N ARG A 96 12.73 -5.00 -7.54
CA ARG A 96 13.64 -3.86 -7.48
C ARG A 96 13.73 -3.21 -8.85
#